data_AF-A0A933WQ55-F1
#
_entry.id   AF-A0A933WQ55-F1
#
_cell.length_a   1.000
_cell.length_b   1.000
_cell.length_c   1.000
_cell.angle_alpha   90.00
_cell.angle_beta   90.00
_cell.angle_gamma   90.00
#
_symmetry.space_group_name_H-M   'P 1'
#
loop_
_entity.id
_entity.type
_entity.pdbx_description
1 polymer ?
#
loop_
_entity_poly.entity_id
_entity_poly.type
_entity_poly.pdbx_seq_one_letter_code
_entity_poly.pdbx_strand_id
1 'polypeptide(L)'
;MRGAAEPCLLAYDIAHRRRLQRVGRVLAHWRIGGQKSVHECLLRPHEQIDLLAEVAELIQPEQDSVLLVRLPWGEGGPSVAGVPSWRPGQPDLLDWRVAAPLPWPQTQAWTLLAYDVRDARRLRRAHALLAAVATPLQRSLFLHFGAGAELASLLVRMTKILGDEDDLRLYRLGHPRRLWWLCGGIPLSDAELGPPRIPSDTLIWYGP
;
A
#
# COMPACT_ATOMS: atom_id res chain seq x y z
N MET A 1 -7.23 26.05 -2.16
CA MET A 1 -6.68 25.73 -0.82
C MET A 1 -5.44 24.87 -1.00
N ARG A 2 -4.25 25.32 -0.57
CA ARG A 2 -3.02 24.50 -0.61
C ARG A 2 -2.97 23.65 0.66
N GLY A 3 -3.49 22.42 0.60
CA GLY A 3 -3.39 21.45 1.70
C GLY A 3 -1.95 21.00 1.97
N ALA A 4 -1.69 20.50 3.17
CA ALA A 4 -0.39 19.92 3.55
C ALA A 4 -0.07 18.67 2.71
N ALA A 5 1.21 18.32 2.61
CA ALA A 5 1.63 17.10 1.93
C ALA A 5 1.27 15.89 2.80
N GLU A 6 0.64 14.88 2.20
CA GLU A 6 0.21 13.67 2.88
C GLU A 6 0.93 12.44 2.30
N PRO A 7 1.29 11.45 3.13
CA PRO A 7 1.94 10.24 2.69
C PRO A 7 0.89 9.37 1.99
N CYS A 8 1.25 8.90 0.80
CA CYS A 8 0.39 8.02 0.04
C CYS A 8 1.20 6.92 -0.64
N LEU A 9 0.52 5.81 -0.92
CA LEU A 9 1.04 4.73 -1.75
C LEU A 9 0.34 4.77 -3.09
N LEU A 10 1.11 4.65 -4.17
CA LEU A 10 0.55 4.33 -5.48
C LEU A 10 0.93 2.90 -5.84
N ALA A 11 -0.08 2.03 -5.94
CA ALA A 11 0.08 0.66 -6.39
C ALA A 11 -0.56 0.48 -7.77
N TYR A 12 0.03 -0.38 -8.59
CA TYR A 12 -0.50 -0.66 -9.92
C TYR A 12 -0.23 -2.08 -10.41
N ASP A 13 -1.14 -2.54 -11.26
CA ASP A 13 -1.00 -3.71 -12.12
C ASP A 13 -1.20 -3.25 -13.57
N ILE A 14 -0.09 -2.98 -14.26
CA ILE A 14 -0.09 -2.51 -15.66
C ILE A 14 0.34 -3.68 -16.56
N ALA A 15 -0.55 -4.11 -17.44
CA ALA A 15 -0.34 -5.31 -18.26
C ALA A 15 0.76 -5.11 -19.31
N HIS A 16 0.83 -3.92 -19.91
CA HIS A 16 1.72 -3.67 -21.05
C HIS A 16 3.03 -2.99 -20.65
N ARG A 17 4.17 -3.62 -21.00
CA ARG A 17 5.52 -3.18 -20.62
C ARG A 17 5.84 -1.73 -21.01
N ARG A 18 5.37 -1.25 -22.16
CA ARG A 18 5.61 0.16 -22.57
C ARG A 18 4.84 1.15 -21.71
N ARG A 19 3.60 0.82 -21.30
CA ARG A 19 2.79 1.67 -20.39
C ARG A 19 3.43 1.70 -19.00
N LEU A 20 3.84 0.52 -18.51
CA LEU A 20 4.57 0.38 -17.24
C LEU A 20 5.84 1.24 -17.21
N GLN A 21 6.64 1.24 -18.29
CA GLN A 21 7.83 2.07 -18.38
C GLN A 21 7.52 3.58 -18.37
N ARG A 22 6.45 4.01 -19.05
CA ARG A 22 6.02 5.42 -19.07
C ARG A 22 5.52 5.86 -17.70
N VAL A 23 4.65 5.06 -17.07
CA VAL A 23 4.18 5.32 -15.70
C VAL A 23 5.34 5.34 -14.71
N GLY A 24 6.29 4.41 -14.83
CA GLY A 24 7.49 4.41 -13.98
C GLY A 24 8.36 5.67 -14.13
N ARG A 25 8.41 6.29 -15.31
CA ARG A 25 9.10 7.58 -15.53
C ARG A 25 8.37 8.75 -14.89
N VAL A 26 7.04 8.80 -15.01
CA VAL A 26 6.21 9.79 -14.29
C VAL A 26 6.47 9.65 -12.79
N LEU A 27 6.31 8.46 -12.24
CA LEU A 27 6.46 8.21 -10.80
C LEU A 27 7.84 8.50 -10.26
N ALA A 28 8.89 8.40 -11.08
CA ALA A 28 10.25 8.74 -10.65
C ALA A 28 10.40 10.21 -10.21
N HIS A 29 9.54 11.11 -10.68
CA HIS A 29 9.53 12.52 -10.26
C HIS A 29 8.75 12.78 -8.97
N TRP A 30 7.80 11.89 -8.63
CA TRP A 30 6.86 12.09 -7.53
C TRP A 30 7.15 11.21 -6.31
N ARG A 31 7.72 10.04 -6.55
CA ARG A 31 8.07 9.10 -5.48
C ARG A 31 9.29 9.60 -4.75
N ILE A 32 9.34 9.29 -3.46
CA ILE A 32 10.57 9.41 -2.69
C ILE A 32 11.09 8.04 -2.21
N GLY A 33 10.33 6.96 -2.45
CA GLY A 33 10.75 5.59 -2.12
C GLY A 33 9.82 4.55 -2.74
N GLY A 34 10.06 3.28 -2.40
CA GLY A 34 9.10 2.20 -2.65
C GLY A 34 9.64 1.00 -3.43
N GLN A 35 8.72 0.08 -3.68
CA GLN A 35 8.90 -1.23 -4.30
C GLN A 35 8.59 -1.18 -5.81
N LYS A 36 8.85 -2.29 -6.52
CA LYS A 36 8.64 -2.38 -7.98
C LYS A 36 7.24 -1.99 -8.46
N SER A 37 6.21 -2.30 -7.66
CA SER A 37 4.80 -2.08 -8.01
C SER A 37 4.03 -1.24 -6.98
N VAL A 38 4.70 -0.73 -5.95
CA VAL A 38 4.11 0.10 -4.89
C VAL A 38 5.08 1.24 -4.59
N HIS A 39 4.72 2.47 -4.95
CA HIS A 39 5.57 3.64 -4.77
C HIS A 39 5.09 4.48 -3.61
N GLU A 40 6.03 4.96 -2.82
CA GLU A 40 5.77 5.81 -1.66
C GLU A 40 5.96 7.27 -2.09
N CYS A 41 4.93 8.09 -1.88
CA CYS A 41 4.94 9.50 -2.24
C CYS A 41 4.50 10.36 -1.04
N LEU A 42 4.94 11.62 -1.04
CA LEU A 42 4.53 12.63 -0.07
C LEU A 42 3.97 13.81 -0.87
N LEU A 43 2.65 13.80 -1.06
CA LEU A 43 1.99 14.65 -2.04
C LEU A 43 0.90 15.50 -1.40
N ARG A 44 0.86 16.77 -1.78
CA ARG A 44 -0.26 17.67 -1.48
C ARG A 44 -1.49 17.25 -2.30
N PRO A 45 -2.71 17.63 -1.89
CA PRO A 45 -3.91 17.25 -2.61
C PRO A 45 -3.93 17.59 -4.10
N HIS A 46 -3.32 18.71 -4.50
CA HIS A 46 -3.22 19.08 -5.93
C HIS A 46 -2.18 18.23 -6.67
N GLU A 47 -1.04 17.94 -6.05
CA GLU A 47 -0.01 17.06 -6.62
C GLU A 47 -0.53 15.63 -6.81
N GLN A 48 -1.44 15.17 -5.94
CA GLN A 48 -2.14 13.90 -6.14
C GLN A 48 -3.03 13.94 -7.39
N ILE A 49 -3.74 15.04 -7.62
CA ILE A 49 -4.59 15.22 -8.80
C ILE A 49 -3.73 15.26 -10.07
N ASP A 50 -2.66 16.04 -10.06
CA ASP A 50 -1.74 16.19 -11.19
C ASP A 50 -1.09 14.84 -11.55
N LEU A 51 -0.56 14.12 -10.55
CA LEU A 51 0.00 12.78 -10.74
C LEU A 51 -1.04 11.81 -11.32
N LEU A 52 -2.26 11.79 -10.79
CA LEU A 52 -3.31 10.88 -11.27
C LEU A 52 -3.74 11.22 -12.69
N ALA A 53 -3.79 12.50 -13.06
CA ALA A 53 -4.06 12.94 -14.43
C ALA A 53 -2.96 12.48 -15.39
N GLU A 54 -1.68 12.69 -15.04
CA GLU A 54 -0.54 12.21 -15.84
C GLU A 54 -0.57 10.69 -16.02
N VAL A 55 -0.90 9.93 -14.96
CA VAL A 55 -1.00 8.47 -15.05
C VAL A 55 -2.20 8.04 -15.89
N ALA A 56 -3.35 8.72 -15.78
CA ALA A 56 -4.56 8.41 -16.54
C ALA A 56 -4.34 8.51 -18.07
N GLU A 57 -3.50 9.45 -18.53
CA GLU A 57 -3.15 9.58 -19.95
C GLU A 57 -2.31 8.40 -20.50
N LEU A 58 -1.71 7.60 -19.62
CA LEU A 58 -0.76 6.55 -19.98
C LEU A 58 -1.34 5.14 -19.94
N ILE A 59 -2.43 4.93 -19.21
CA ILE A 59 -3.01 3.63 -18.90
C ILE A 59 -4.19 3.29 -19.81
N GLN A 60 -4.56 2.01 -19.87
CA GLN A 60 -5.79 1.53 -20.50
C GLN A 60 -6.68 0.94 -19.39
N PRO A 61 -7.78 1.61 -19.01
CA PRO A 61 -8.62 1.21 -17.87
C PRO A 61 -9.15 -0.23 -17.93
N GLU A 62 -9.28 -0.80 -19.12
CA GLU A 62 -9.77 -2.17 -19.33
C GLU A 62 -8.69 -3.24 -19.09
N GLN A 63 -7.42 -2.83 -19.03
CA GLN A 63 -6.27 -3.74 -18.94
C GLN A 63 -5.37 -3.44 -17.73
N ASP A 64 -5.45 -2.23 -17.20
CA ASP A 64 -4.59 -1.74 -16.15
C ASP A 64 -5.41 -1.40 -14.90
N SER A 65 -4.78 -1.55 -13.75
CA SER A 65 -5.35 -1.22 -12.45
C SER A 65 -4.40 -0.29 -11.72
N VAL A 66 -4.93 0.79 -11.15
CA VAL A 66 -4.15 1.79 -10.41
C VAL A 66 -4.91 2.19 -9.16
N LEU A 67 -4.25 2.06 -8.02
CA LEU A 67 -4.75 2.34 -6.68
C LEU A 67 -3.88 3.38 -6.00
N LEU A 68 -4.50 4.48 -5.56
CA LEU A 68 -3.92 5.42 -4.62
C LEU A 68 -4.43 5.10 -3.21
N VAL A 69 -3.51 5.07 -2.23
CA VAL A 69 -3.84 4.88 -0.82
C VAL A 69 -3.35 6.08 -0.04
N ARG A 70 -4.24 6.77 0.69
CA ARG A 70 -3.85 7.83 1.62
C ARG A 70 -3.53 7.26 3.01
N LEU A 71 -2.28 7.36 3.44
CA LEU A 71 -1.87 6.87 4.75
C LEU A 71 -2.19 7.91 5.83
N PRO A 72 -2.63 7.49 7.03
CA PRO A 72 -2.82 8.40 8.15
C PRO A 72 -1.47 8.92 8.65
N TRP A 73 -1.43 10.20 9.02
CA TRP A 73 -0.36 10.76 9.83
C TRP A 73 -0.71 10.47 11.31
N GLY A 74 -0.07 9.48 11.94
CA GLY A 74 -0.22 9.24 13.38
C GLY A 74 0.64 10.22 14.20
N GLU A 75 0.66 10.07 15.52
CA GLU A 75 1.54 10.83 16.45
C GLU A 75 3.05 10.66 16.18
N GLY A 76 3.45 9.86 15.19
CA GLY A 76 4.82 9.73 14.70
C GLY A 76 4.95 9.62 13.17
N GLY A 77 3.93 10.04 12.41
CA GLY A 77 3.88 9.86 10.95
C GLY A 77 3.29 8.51 10.50
N PRO A 78 3.41 8.14 9.21
CA PRO A 78 2.93 6.85 8.71
C PRO A 78 3.67 5.69 9.39
N SER A 79 2.92 4.79 10.03
CA SER A 79 3.48 3.62 10.69
C SER A 79 3.79 2.54 9.67
N VAL A 80 5.08 2.27 9.47
CA VAL A 80 5.54 1.16 8.62
C VAL A 80 6.39 0.17 9.41
N ALA A 81 6.10 -1.11 9.23
CA ALA A 81 6.95 -2.21 9.65
C ALA A 81 7.21 -3.13 8.46
N GLY A 82 8.21 -3.99 8.57
CA GLY A 82 8.48 -4.91 7.49
C GLY A 82 9.71 -5.77 7.71
N VAL A 83 9.92 -6.67 6.76
CA VAL A 83 11.19 -7.36 6.55
C VAL A 83 11.82 -6.66 5.35
N PRO A 84 12.62 -5.59 5.56
CA PRO A 84 13.19 -4.86 4.45
C PRO A 84 14.26 -5.72 3.76
N SER A 85 14.27 -5.72 2.42
CA SER A 85 15.51 -6.00 1.71
C SER A 85 16.42 -4.80 1.98
N TRP A 86 17.40 -4.94 2.88
CA TRP A 86 18.36 -3.89 3.13
C TRP A 86 19.09 -3.53 1.82
N ARG A 87 18.98 -2.26 1.37
CA ARG A 87 19.77 -1.72 0.26
C ARG A 87 20.55 -0.50 0.77
N PRO A 88 21.89 -0.52 0.75
CA PRO A 88 22.65 0.67 1.12
C PRO A 88 22.40 1.80 0.10
N GLY A 89 21.99 2.98 0.60
CA GLY A 89 22.01 4.24 -0.15
C GLY A 89 20.74 4.63 -0.92
N GLN A 90 19.62 3.92 -0.77
CA GLN A 90 18.34 4.35 -1.35
C GLN A 90 17.45 4.92 -0.22
N PRO A 91 17.16 6.23 -0.19
CA PRO A 91 16.22 6.77 0.77
C PRO A 91 14.84 6.19 0.45
N ASP A 92 14.27 5.44 1.38
CA ASP A 92 12.83 5.17 1.42
C ASP A 92 12.19 6.26 2.29
N LEU A 93 10.88 6.56 2.13
CA LEU A 93 10.18 7.52 3.01
C LEU A 93 10.33 7.19 4.49
N LEU A 94 10.65 5.92 4.76
CA LEU A 94 10.53 5.23 6.01
C LEU A 94 11.88 4.73 6.50
N ASP A 95 12.96 5.41 6.09
CA ASP A 95 14.29 5.27 6.69
C ASP A 95 14.34 5.88 8.12
N TRP A 96 13.20 6.35 8.65
CA TRP A 96 13.05 6.80 10.04
C TRP A 96 13.01 5.60 11.00
N ARG A 97 14.13 4.87 11.10
CA ARG A 97 14.33 3.77 12.05
C ARG A 97 13.39 2.58 11.79
N VAL A 98 13.93 1.39 11.96
CA VAL A 98 13.20 0.32 12.64
C VAL A 98 12.81 0.91 14.02
N ALA A 99 11.74 1.70 14.09
CA ALA A 99 11.36 2.47 15.26
C ALA A 99 10.65 1.53 16.22
N ALA A 100 11.46 0.77 16.97
CA ALA A 100 10.99 -0.19 17.96
C ALA A 100 10.10 -1.29 17.34
N PRO A 101 9.73 -2.36 18.05
CA PRO A 101 8.49 -3.04 17.71
C PRO A 101 7.43 -1.94 17.56
N LEU A 102 6.82 -1.81 16.37
CA LEU A 102 5.56 -1.06 16.28
C LEU A 102 4.72 -1.53 17.48
N PRO A 103 4.09 -0.63 18.25
CA PRO A 103 3.05 -1.06 19.16
C PRO A 103 1.95 -1.62 18.27
N TRP A 104 2.06 -2.94 18.00
CA TRP A 104 1.10 -3.65 17.20
C TRP A 104 -0.24 -3.36 17.83
N PRO A 105 -1.26 -2.98 17.05
CA PRO A 105 -2.54 -2.64 17.63
C PRO A 105 -3.00 -3.87 18.42
N GLN A 106 -3.20 -3.71 19.73
CA GLN A 106 -3.72 -4.78 20.58
C GLN A 106 -5.15 -5.15 20.14
N THR A 107 -5.78 -4.26 19.39
CA THR A 107 -7.11 -4.39 18.80
C THR A 107 -7.03 -4.59 17.28
N GLN A 108 -8.15 -4.97 16.68
CA GLN A 108 -8.25 -5.12 15.22
C GLN A 108 -8.04 -3.79 14.51
N ALA A 109 -7.23 -3.79 13.45
CA ALA A 109 -6.97 -2.62 12.63
C ALA A 109 -6.75 -2.99 11.16
N TRP A 110 -7.09 -2.05 10.28
CA TRP A 110 -6.81 -2.14 8.85
C TRP A 110 -5.33 -1.91 8.57
N THR A 111 -4.71 -2.88 7.91
CA THR A 111 -3.29 -2.89 7.55
C THR A 111 -3.13 -3.30 6.09
N LEU A 112 -2.31 -2.57 5.35
CA LEU A 112 -1.90 -2.92 4.01
C LEU A 112 -0.59 -3.71 4.05
N LEU A 113 -0.54 -4.80 3.30
CA LEU A 113 0.64 -5.66 3.15
C LEU A 113 1.14 -5.51 1.71
N ALA A 114 2.29 -4.86 1.52
CA ALA A 114 2.93 -4.71 0.22
C ALA A 114 4.18 -5.59 0.14
N TYR A 115 4.37 -6.32 -0.96
CA TYR A 115 5.58 -7.12 -1.13
C TYR A 115 6.19 -7.03 -2.52
N ASP A 116 7.51 -7.22 -2.55
CA ASP A 116 8.31 -7.42 -3.76
C ASP A 116 9.17 -8.67 -3.59
N VAL A 117 8.75 -9.76 -4.24
CA VAL A 117 9.41 -11.07 -4.17
C VAL A 117 9.97 -11.42 -5.54
N ARG A 118 11.28 -11.68 -5.60
CA ARG A 118 12.01 -11.85 -6.87
C ARG A 118 11.92 -13.25 -7.43
N ASP A 119 11.99 -14.25 -6.55
CA ASP A 119 11.90 -15.66 -6.95
C ASP A 119 10.45 -16.12 -7.14
N ALA A 120 10.16 -16.78 -8.26
CA ALA A 120 8.80 -17.20 -8.60
C ALA A 120 8.22 -18.26 -7.65
N ARG A 121 9.06 -19.13 -7.04
CA ARG A 121 8.58 -20.14 -6.08
C ARG A 121 8.24 -19.49 -4.73
N ARG A 122 9.12 -18.61 -4.24
CA ARG A 122 8.86 -17.82 -3.02
C ARG A 122 7.66 -16.90 -3.21
N LEU A 123 7.52 -16.26 -4.37
CA LEU A 123 6.37 -15.41 -4.72
C LEU A 123 5.05 -16.17 -4.60
N ARG A 124 4.96 -17.37 -5.20
CA ARG A 124 3.74 -18.20 -5.10
C ARG A 124 3.41 -18.57 -3.66
N ARG A 125 4.42 -18.93 -2.86
CA ARG A 125 4.24 -19.28 -1.44
C ARG A 125 3.81 -18.08 -0.60
N ALA A 126 4.45 -16.93 -0.80
CA ALA A 126 4.11 -15.67 -0.14
C ALA A 126 2.68 -15.24 -0.48
N HIS A 127 2.34 -15.24 -1.76
CA HIS A 127 0.99 -14.90 -2.23
C HIS A 127 -0.07 -15.83 -1.64
N ALA A 128 0.14 -17.15 -1.70
CA ALA A 128 -0.80 -18.12 -1.12
C ALA A 128 -0.98 -17.93 0.39
N LEU A 129 0.11 -17.61 1.12
CA LEU A 129 0.04 -17.32 2.54
C LEU A 129 -0.78 -16.06 2.83
N LEU A 130 -0.55 -14.98 2.07
CA LEU A 130 -1.27 -13.71 2.26
C LEU A 130 -2.75 -13.82 1.85
N ALA A 131 -3.04 -14.47 0.73
CA ALA A 131 -4.42 -14.69 0.25
C ALA A 131 -5.27 -15.53 1.20
N ALA A 132 -4.64 -16.32 2.08
CA ALA A 132 -5.36 -17.08 3.11
C ALA A 132 -5.85 -16.21 4.29
N VAL A 133 -5.33 -14.98 4.45
CA VAL A 133 -5.57 -14.13 5.64
C VAL A 133 -5.87 -12.66 5.32
N ALA A 134 -5.84 -12.27 4.04
CA ALA A 134 -5.99 -10.90 3.59
C ALA A 134 -6.63 -10.84 2.20
N THR A 135 -7.38 -9.77 1.93
CA THR A 135 -8.00 -9.51 0.63
C THR A 135 -6.95 -8.97 -0.34
N PRO A 136 -6.72 -9.59 -1.51
CA PRO A 136 -5.85 -9.01 -2.53
C PRO A 136 -6.48 -7.73 -3.08
N LEU A 137 -5.71 -6.62 -3.07
CA LEU A 137 -6.06 -5.38 -3.76
C LEU A 137 -5.37 -5.30 -5.12
N GLN A 138 -4.05 -5.55 -5.14
CA GLN A 138 -3.23 -5.63 -6.34
C GLN A 138 -2.36 -6.88 -6.25
N ARG A 139 -1.67 -7.25 -7.33
CA ARG A 139 -0.76 -8.40 -7.36
C ARG A 139 0.28 -8.39 -6.24
N SER A 140 0.71 -7.20 -5.82
CA SER A 140 1.70 -6.99 -4.76
C SER A 140 1.15 -6.27 -3.53
N LEU A 141 -0.18 -6.09 -3.40
CA LEU A 141 -0.79 -5.35 -2.30
C LEU A 141 -2.04 -6.05 -1.77
N PHE A 142 -2.08 -6.28 -0.46
CA PHE A 142 -3.17 -6.94 0.24
C PHE A 142 -3.72 -6.07 1.36
N LEU A 143 -5.00 -6.20 1.66
CA LEU A 143 -5.70 -5.58 2.78
C LEU A 143 -6.02 -6.62 3.85
N HIS A 144 -5.54 -6.38 5.07
CA HIS A 144 -5.79 -7.24 6.22
C HIS A 144 -6.52 -6.45 7.31
N PHE A 145 -7.51 -7.10 7.94
CA PHE A 145 -8.15 -6.62 9.16
C PHE A 145 -7.95 -7.65 10.27
N GLY A 146 -7.19 -7.27 11.29
CA GLY A 146 -6.87 -8.19 12.37
C GLY A 146 -6.03 -7.53 13.45
N ALA A 147 -5.79 -8.29 14.52
CA ALA A 147 -5.00 -7.81 15.64
C ALA A 147 -3.49 -7.91 15.37
N GLY A 148 -2.73 -7.15 16.15
CA GLY A 148 -1.28 -7.14 16.11
C GLY A 148 -0.59 -8.49 16.24
N ALA A 149 -1.12 -9.37 17.10
CA ALA A 149 -0.59 -10.71 17.30
C ALA A 149 -0.69 -11.59 16.05
N GLU A 150 -1.76 -11.43 15.26
CA GLU A 150 -1.95 -12.14 13.99
C GLU A 150 -0.92 -11.68 12.95
N LEU A 151 -0.70 -10.36 12.85
CA LEU A 151 0.34 -9.79 11.99
C LEU A 151 1.75 -10.23 12.40
N ALA A 152 2.05 -10.28 13.69
CA ALA A 152 3.34 -10.77 14.18
C ALA A 152 3.57 -12.25 13.80
N SER A 153 2.55 -13.10 13.96
CA SER A 153 2.59 -14.50 13.53
C SER A 153 2.76 -14.62 12.01
N LEU A 154 2.06 -13.80 11.24
CA LEU A 154 2.19 -13.73 9.79
C LEU A 154 3.62 -13.35 9.37
N LEU A 155 4.22 -12.35 10.00
CA LEU A 155 5.59 -11.93 9.74
C LEU A 155 6.59 -13.07 9.99
N VAL A 156 6.47 -13.80 11.10
CA VAL A 156 7.32 -14.96 11.40
C VAL A 156 7.17 -16.09 10.36
N ARG A 157 5.98 -16.23 9.77
CA ARG A 157 5.77 -17.19 8.67
C ARG A 157 6.36 -16.68 7.36
N MET A 158 6.24 -15.38 7.09
CA MET A 158 6.81 -14.73 5.90
C MET A 158 8.35 -14.79 5.92
N THR A 159 9.02 -14.60 7.05
CA THR A 159 10.50 -14.71 7.14
C THR A 159 11.04 -16.08 6.79
N LYS A 160 10.22 -17.14 6.88
CA LYS A 160 10.58 -18.51 6.43
C LYS A 160 10.39 -18.73 4.92
N ILE A 161 9.76 -17.78 4.24
CA ILE A 161 9.46 -17.83 2.81
C ILE A 161 10.34 -16.86 2.04
N LEU A 162 10.54 -15.65 2.56
CA LEU A 162 11.29 -14.57 1.92
C LEU A 162 12.79 -14.86 1.94
N GLY A 163 13.46 -14.52 0.84
CA GLY A 163 14.92 -14.42 0.79
C GLY A 163 15.39 -13.02 1.21
N ASP A 164 16.69 -12.87 1.41
CA ASP A 164 17.30 -11.60 1.85
C ASP A 164 17.06 -10.45 0.85
N GLU A 165 16.83 -10.78 -0.42
CA GLU A 165 16.55 -9.84 -1.49
C GLU A 165 15.07 -9.47 -1.66
N ASP A 166 14.18 -10.14 -0.93
CA ASP A 166 12.74 -9.88 -0.97
C ASP A 166 12.35 -8.83 0.07
N ASP A 167 11.27 -8.09 -0.21
CA ASP A 167 10.79 -7.00 0.65
C ASP A 167 9.32 -7.20 1.00
N LEU A 168 8.97 -7.00 2.27
CA LEU A 168 7.60 -7.01 2.78
C LEU A 168 7.40 -5.79 3.68
N ARG A 169 6.45 -4.92 3.34
CA ARG A 169 6.10 -3.70 4.07
C ARG A 169 4.65 -3.75 4.54
N LEU A 170 4.41 -3.29 5.75
CA LEU A 170 3.12 -3.22 6.41
C LEU A 170 2.80 -1.75 6.69
N TYR A 171 1.65 -1.27 6.22
CA TYR A 171 1.22 0.12 6.43
C TYR A 171 -0.10 0.13 7.20
N ARG A 172 -0.16 0.87 8.32
CA ARG A 172 -1.44 1.08 8.99
C ARG A 172 -2.33 1.98 8.13
N LEU A 173 -3.52 1.51 7.80
CA LEU A 173 -4.46 2.24 6.96
C LEU A 173 -5.48 3.04 7.78
N GLY A 174 -5.83 2.56 8.98
CA GLY A 174 -6.88 3.15 9.80
C GLY A 174 -8.29 2.80 9.31
N HIS A 175 -8.61 3.06 8.03
CA HIS A 175 -9.92 2.73 7.44
C HIS A 175 -9.86 2.53 5.91
N PRO A 176 -10.58 1.56 5.32
CA PRO A 176 -10.56 1.24 3.88
C PRO A 176 -11.08 2.35 2.97
N ARG A 177 -11.81 3.34 3.48
CA ARG A 177 -12.20 4.58 2.74
C ARG A 177 -11.02 5.42 2.21
N ARG A 178 -9.80 5.07 2.62
CA ARG A 178 -8.55 5.67 2.14
C ARG A 178 -8.01 5.02 0.86
N LEU A 179 -8.67 3.99 0.34
CA LEU A 179 -8.38 3.32 -0.93
C LEU A 179 -9.12 4.01 -2.07
N TRP A 180 -8.39 4.54 -3.03
CA TRP A 180 -8.90 5.38 -4.11
C TRP A 180 -8.46 4.78 -5.45
N TRP A 181 -9.39 4.11 -6.12
CA TRP A 181 -9.13 3.49 -7.42
C TRP A 181 -9.22 4.52 -8.54
N LEU A 182 -8.17 4.62 -9.34
CA LEU A 182 -8.23 5.38 -10.59
C LEU A 182 -8.91 4.54 -11.69
N CYS A 183 -8.57 3.25 -11.78
CA CYS A 183 -9.20 2.29 -12.69
C CYS A 183 -8.98 0.85 -12.21
N GLY A 184 -9.76 -0.09 -12.76
CA GLY A 184 -9.59 -1.54 -12.54
C GLY A 184 -9.79 -2.00 -11.09
N GLY A 185 -10.58 -1.27 -10.30
CA GLY A 185 -10.75 -1.54 -8.87
C GLY A 185 -11.55 -2.80 -8.56
N ILE A 186 -11.25 -3.41 -7.42
CA ILE A 186 -12.04 -4.50 -6.85
C ILE A 186 -13.11 -3.88 -5.94
N PRO A 187 -14.40 -4.19 -6.12
CA PRO A 187 -15.42 -3.80 -5.16
C PRO A 187 -15.16 -4.54 -3.86
N LEU A 188 -14.79 -3.81 -2.80
CA LEU A 188 -14.76 -4.36 -1.44
C LEU A 188 -16.20 -4.52 -0.97
N SER A 189 -16.56 -5.73 -0.55
CA SER A 189 -17.89 -6.00 0.01
C SER A 189 -18.08 -5.31 1.36
N ASP A 190 -19.33 -5.08 1.78
CA ASP A 190 -19.63 -4.52 3.11
C ASP A 190 -19.03 -5.36 4.26
N ALA A 191 -18.91 -6.67 4.07
CA ALA A 191 -18.24 -7.58 4.99
C ALA A 191 -16.73 -7.30 5.10
N GLU A 192 -16.08 -6.89 4.01
CA GLU A 192 -14.66 -6.49 3.93
C GLU A 192 -14.43 -5.03 4.30
N LEU A 193 -15.47 -4.22 4.50
CA LEU A 193 -15.33 -2.87 5.06
C LEU A 193 -15.38 -2.88 6.60
N GLY A 194 -15.88 -3.98 7.20
CA GLY A 194 -16.21 -4.05 8.62
C GLY A 194 -17.29 -3.04 9.01
N PRO A 195 -17.82 -3.09 10.25
CA PRO A 195 -18.69 -2.02 10.72
C PRO A 195 -17.89 -0.70 10.72
N PRO A 196 -18.42 0.38 10.13
CA PRO A 196 -17.69 1.64 10.04
C PRO A 196 -17.45 2.17 11.45
N ARG A 197 -16.20 2.14 11.91
CA ARG A 197 -15.79 2.91 13.10
C ARG A 197 -15.55 4.34 12.66
N ILE A 198 -16.63 5.05 12.35
CA ILE A 198 -16.59 6.49 12.11
C ILE A 198 -16.31 7.14 13.47
N PRO A 199 -15.21 7.87 13.68
CA PRO A 199 -15.19 8.88 14.73
C PRO A 199 -16.32 9.85 14.39
N SER A 200 -17.19 10.14 15.36
CA SER A 200 -18.50 10.83 15.20
C SER A 200 -18.50 12.13 14.37
N ASP A 201 -17.34 12.65 13.97
CA ASP A 201 -17.14 13.98 13.41
C ASP A 201 -16.73 13.99 11.92
N THR A 202 -16.85 12.87 11.20
CA THR A 202 -16.52 12.88 9.75
C THR A 202 -17.49 12.05 8.92
N LEU A 203 -18.69 12.59 8.73
CA LEU A 203 -19.63 12.17 7.68
C LEU A 203 -19.47 13.12 6.48
N ILE A 204 -18.87 12.63 5.40
CA ILE A 204 -19.18 13.14 4.06
C ILE A 204 -19.78 11.98 3.27
N TRP A 205 -20.99 12.22 2.80
CA TRP A 205 -21.81 11.34 1.98
C TRP A 205 -21.13 11.08 0.63
N TYR A 206 -21.24 9.84 0.14
CA TYR A 206 -21.20 9.57 -1.29
C TYR A 206 -22.57 9.06 -1.70
N GLY A 207 -23.25 9.83 -2.54
CA GLY A 207 -24.34 9.39 -3.41
C GLY A 207 -23.92 9.57 -4.87
N PRO A 208 -24.79 9.28 -5.84
CA PRO A 208 -26.22 8.99 -5.72
C PRO A 208 -26.58 7.55 -5.38
#